data_AF-A0A9E7DAZ0-F1
#
_entry.id   AF-A0A9E7DAZ0-F1
#
_cell.length_a   1.000
_cell.length_b   1.000
_cell.length_c   1.000
_cell.angle_alpha   90.00
_cell.angle_beta   90.00
_cell.angle_gamma   90.00
#
_symmetry.space_group_name_H-M   'P 1'
#
loop_
_entity.id
_entity.type
_entity.pdbx_description
1 polymer ?
#
loop_
_entity_poly.entity_id
_entity_poly.type
_entity_poly.pdbx_seq_one_letter_code
_entity_poly.pdbx_strand_id
1 'polypeptide(L)'
;MDRGTQTGGLDAAIAAAGGMEAFQSALNVARRTVFLWKQQGIPAERVPEIEAATGISRHALRPDLWPSASPLAADPMREGRANLFALLGHLLSDVPEPALLARLAAIPADDTPIGRALGTLGAAARQARPEALEREYHDLFIGLGRGELLPFASYYLTGFLHERPLAELRADLRRLGITRSAGVHEPEDHIAFLCEVMAGLLRGGVPEEADALFARHIRPWAMRCFADLCVAKGAVFYRPVGELGRALMDVELAAAELPV
;
A
#
# COMPACT_ATOMS: atom_id res chain seq x y z
N MET A 1 8.30 -22.58 -24.30
CA MET A 1 8.46 -23.32 -23.03
C MET A 1 9.81 -22.94 -22.46
N ASP A 2 9.82 -21.98 -21.54
CA ASP A 2 11.03 -21.40 -20.96
C ASP A 2 11.56 -22.29 -19.82
N ARG A 3 12.48 -23.22 -20.13
CA ARG A 3 13.06 -24.17 -19.15
C ARG A 3 14.25 -23.59 -18.38
N GLY A 4 14.73 -22.39 -18.75
CA GLY A 4 15.92 -21.77 -18.15
C GLY A 4 15.67 -21.23 -16.75
N THR A 5 14.45 -20.76 -16.47
CA THR A 5 14.07 -20.09 -15.23
C THR A 5 13.80 -21.06 -14.06
N GLN A 6 13.27 -22.26 -14.32
CA GLN A 6 13.02 -23.29 -13.29
C GLN A 6 14.30 -23.87 -12.67
N THR A 7 15.35 -24.04 -13.48
CA THR A 7 16.64 -24.57 -13.00
C THR A 7 17.28 -23.62 -11.98
N GLY A 8 17.16 -22.31 -12.21
CA GLY A 8 17.68 -21.27 -11.32
C GLY A 8 17.00 -21.24 -9.95
N GLY A 9 15.68 -21.43 -9.89
CA GLY A 9 14.92 -21.46 -8.63
C GLY A 9 15.32 -22.61 -7.72
N LEU A 10 15.46 -23.82 -8.28
CA LEU A 10 15.90 -24.99 -7.54
C LEU A 10 17.35 -24.86 -7.04
N ASP A 11 18.24 -24.29 -7.85
CA ASP A 11 19.62 -24.06 -7.45
C ASP A 11 19.74 -23.03 -6.31
N ALA A 12 18.94 -21.97 -6.35
CA ALA A 12 18.84 -21.01 -5.25
C ALA A 12 18.35 -21.66 -3.96
N ALA A 13 17.34 -22.54 -4.04
CA ALA A 13 16.83 -23.27 -2.89
C ALA A 13 17.87 -24.23 -2.28
N ILE A 14 18.64 -24.92 -3.12
CA ILE A 14 19.75 -25.78 -2.69
C ILE A 14 20.83 -24.95 -1.98
N ALA A 15 21.18 -23.78 -2.52
CA ALA A 15 22.15 -22.89 -1.90
C ALA A 15 21.65 -22.34 -0.55
N ALA A 16 20.40 -21.88 -0.50
CA ALA A 16 19.76 -21.35 0.72
C ALA A 16 19.66 -22.41 1.84
N ALA A 17 19.45 -23.67 1.48
CA ALA A 17 19.46 -24.79 2.43
C ALA A 17 20.86 -25.13 2.98
N GLY A 18 21.95 -24.51 2.48
CA GLY A 18 23.32 -24.83 2.88
C GLY A 18 23.98 -25.92 2.03
N GLY A 19 23.43 -26.22 0.84
CA GLY A 19 23.98 -27.18 -0.11
C GLY A 19 23.12 -28.41 -0.33
N MET A 20 23.53 -29.25 -1.30
CA MET A 20 22.75 -30.40 -1.78
C MET A 20 22.38 -31.39 -0.67
N GLU A 21 23.32 -31.72 0.23
CA GLU A 21 23.08 -32.70 1.30
C GLU A 21 22.10 -32.18 2.36
N ALA A 22 22.23 -30.90 2.72
CA ALA A 22 21.32 -30.25 3.66
C ALA A 22 19.91 -30.11 3.07
N PHE A 23 19.80 -29.75 1.79
CA PHE A 23 18.53 -29.71 1.07
C PHE A 23 17.84 -31.09 1.01
N GLN A 24 18.60 -32.15 0.70
CA GLN A 24 18.09 -33.52 0.68
C GLN A 24 17.60 -33.98 2.05
N SER A 25 18.35 -33.65 3.11
CA SER A 25 17.99 -33.98 4.49
C SER A 25 16.73 -33.25 4.92
N ALA A 26 16.63 -31.94 4.66
CA ALA A 26 15.50 -31.10 5.05
C ALA A 26 14.18 -31.54 4.42
N LEU A 27 14.20 -32.04 3.18
CA LEU A 27 13.00 -32.43 2.42
C LEU A 27 12.79 -33.95 2.36
N ASN A 28 13.66 -34.72 3.03
CA ASN A 28 13.71 -36.17 2.99
C ASN A 28 13.64 -36.74 1.55
N VAL A 29 14.52 -36.25 0.67
CA VAL A 29 14.58 -36.66 -0.75
C VAL A 29 15.92 -37.22 -1.17
N ALA A 30 15.87 -38.20 -2.08
CA ALA A 30 17.06 -38.74 -2.71
C ALA A 30 17.66 -37.76 -3.72
N ARG A 31 18.99 -37.79 -3.89
CA ARG A 31 19.73 -36.95 -4.85
C ARG A 31 19.23 -37.12 -6.28
N ARG A 32 18.83 -38.34 -6.65
CA ARG A 32 18.21 -38.66 -7.95
C ARG A 32 16.92 -37.89 -8.18
N THR A 33 16.10 -37.70 -7.13
CA THR A 33 14.85 -36.95 -7.19
C THR A 33 15.11 -35.47 -7.47
N VAL A 34 16.08 -34.87 -6.76
CA VAL A 34 16.49 -33.48 -7.01
C VAL A 34 17.03 -33.29 -8.43
N PHE A 35 17.79 -34.27 -8.93
CA PHE A 35 18.26 -34.24 -10.32
C PHE A 35 17.12 -34.37 -11.34
N LEU A 36 16.12 -35.21 -11.07
CA LEU A 36 14.91 -35.27 -11.90
C LEU A 36 14.16 -33.94 -11.91
N TRP A 37 14.05 -33.26 -10.77
CA TRP A 37 13.43 -31.93 -10.70
C TRP A 37 14.20 -30.88 -11.51
N LYS A 38 15.54 -30.95 -11.56
CA LYS A 38 16.33 -30.09 -12.46
C LYS A 38 16.03 -30.34 -13.94
N GLN A 39 15.66 -31.56 -14.32
CA GLN A 39 15.36 -31.91 -15.71
C GLN A 39 13.89 -31.69 -16.10
N GLN A 40 12.96 -31.92 -15.17
CA GLN A 40 11.53 -32.03 -15.43
C GLN A 40 10.69 -30.94 -14.73
N GLY A 41 11.32 -30.15 -13.87
CA GLY A 41 10.64 -29.20 -12.99
C GLY A 41 10.28 -29.81 -11.63
N ILE A 42 10.15 -28.95 -10.62
CA ILE A 42 9.72 -29.34 -9.26
C ILE A 42 8.22 -29.65 -9.26
N PRO A 43 7.73 -30.81 -8.77
CA PRO A 43 6.29 -31.08 -8.65
C PRO A 43 5.58 -30.01 -7.81
N ALA A 44 4.38 -29.58 -8.25
CA ALA A 44 3.67 -28.45 -7.65
C ALA A 44 3.39 -28.66 -6.16
N GLU A 45 3.04 -29.89 -5.78
CA GLU A 45 2.76 -30.34 -4.43
C GLU A 45 3.98 -30.30 -3.48
N ARG A 46 5.21 -30.27 -4.02
CA ARG A 46 6.45 -30.18 -3.22
C ARG A 46 6.90 -28.74 -2.96
N VAL A 47 6.31 -27.77 -3.67
CA VAL A 47 6.71 -26.37 -3.58
C VAL A 47 6.50 -25.76 -2.19
N PRO A 48 5.37 -25.97 -1.48
CA PRO A 48 5.19 -25.42 -0.14
C PRO A 48 6.23 -25.91 0.88
N GLU A 49 6.65 -27.17 0.76
CA GLU A 49 7.66 -27.78 1.62
C GLU A 49 9.05 -27.17 1.37
N ILE A 50 9.40 -26.96 0.10
CA ILE A 50 10.66 -26.33 -0.30
C ILE A 50 10.71 -24.85 0.12
N GLU A 51 9.59 -24.14 -0.05
CA GLU A 51 9.44 -22.74 0.37
C GLU A 51 9.61 -22.62 1.89
N ALA A 52 8.98 -23.49 2.67
CA ALA A 52 9.12 -23.51 4.13
C ALA A 52 10.56 -23.86 4.59
N ALA A 53 11.23 -24.77 3.89
CA ALA A 53 12.57 -25.24 4.27
C ALA A 53 13.70 -24.28 3.85
N THR A 54 13.52 -23.53 2.76
CA THR A 54 14.59 -22.74 2.14
C THR A 54 14.33 -21.24 2.12
N GLY A 55 13.08 -20.81 2.40
CA GLY A 55 12.65 -19.42 2.28
C GLY A 55 12.57 -18.91 0.84
N ILE A 56 12.88 -19.74 -0.16
CA ILE A 56 12.73 -19.38 -1.57
C ILE A 56 11.27 -19.46 -1.97
N SER A 57 10.74 -18.33 -2.43
CA SER A 57 9.33 -18.22 -2.82
C SER A 57 8.94 -19.23 -3.91
N ARG A 58 7.70 -19.74 -3.83
CA ARG A 58 7.07 -20.57 -4.88
C ARG A 58 7.15 -19.97 -6.28
N HIS A 59 7.17 -18.64 -6.37
CA HIS A 59 7.29 -17.92 -7.63
C HIS A 59 8.66 -18.11 -8.31
N ALA A 60 9.72 -18.24 -7.51
CA ALA A 60 11.05 -18.57 -8.01
C ALA A 60 11.19 -20.07 -8.32
N LEU A 61 10.56 -20.93 -7.51
CA LEU A 61 10.63 -22.39 -7.65
C LEU A 61 9.89 -22.92 -8.89
N ARG A 62 8.72 -22.37 -9.20
CA ARG A 62 7.87 -22.78 -10.33
C ARG A 62 7.24 -21.56 -11.02
N PRO A 63 8.02 -20.73 -11.71
CA PRO A 63 7.53 -19.53 -12.40
C PRO A 63 6.53 -19.82 -13.53
N ASP A 64 6.46 -21.05 -14.01
CA ASP A 64 5.48 -21.52 -15.00
C ASP A 64 4.08 -21.78 -14.41
N LEU A 65 4.00 -22.11 -13.11
CA LEU A 65 2.73 -22.31 -12.40
C LEU A 65 2.35 -21.09 -11.56
N TRP A 66 3.36 -20.43 -10.98
CA TRP A 66 3.22 -19.23 -10.19
C TRP A 66 4.13 -18.16 -10.76
N PRO A 67 3.80 -17.57 -11.93
CA PRO A 67 4.58 -16.46 -12.44
C PRO A 67 4.68 -15.41 -11.31
N SER A 68 5.91 -15.03 -10.91
CA SER A 68 6.02 -13.78 -10.18
C SER A 68 5.51 -12.73 -11.16
N ALA A 69 4.48 -11.99 -10.76
CA ALA A 69 4.32 -10.68 -11.36
C ALA A 69 5.69 -10.02 -11.19
N SER A 70 6.36 -9.68 -12.30
CA SER A 70 7.58 -8.88 -12.19
C SER A 70 7.22 -7.70 -11.27
N PRO A 71 8.07 -7.34 -10.30
CA PRO A 71 7.84 -6.15 -9.47
C PRO A 71 7.54 -4.92 -10.34
N LEU A 72 8.01 -4.91 -11.60
CA LEU A 72 7.79 -3.90 -12.63
C LEU A 72 6.76 -4.27 -13.71
N ALA A 73 6.23 -5.50 -13.75
CA ALA A 73 5.08 -5.78 -14.60
C ALA A 73 3.90 -4.99 -14.05
N ALA A 74 3.27 -4.19 -14.92
CA ALA A 74 2.09 -3.42 -14.57
C ALA A 74 0.96 -4.40 -14.22
N ASP A 75 0.77 -4.65 -12.92
CA ASP A 75 -0.50 -5.13 -12.39
C ASP A 75 -1.45 -3.92 -12.36
N PRO A 76 -2.48 -3.87 -13.23
CA PRO A 76 -3.41 -2.75 -13.27
C PRO A 76 -4.13 -2.53 -11.95
N MET A 77 -4.34 -3.58 -11.16
CA MET A 77 -4.99 -3.48 -9.85
C MET A 77 -4.06 -2.77 -8.85
N ARG A 78 -2.80 -3.20 -8.78
CA ARG A 78 -1.78 -2.55 -7.94
C ARG A 78 -1.55 -1.09 -8.33
N GLU A 79 -1.49 -0.79 -9.62
CA GLU A 79 -1.34 0.58 -10.10
C GLU A 79 -2.58 1.43 -9.77
N GLY A 80 -3.78 0.85 -9.87
CA GLY A 80 -5.03 1.48 -9.43
C GLY A 80 -4.99 1.84 -7.94
N ARG A 81 -4.61 0.88 -7.08
CA ARG A 81 -4.42 1.11 -5.62
C ARG A 81 -3.41 2.23 -5.38
N ALA A 82 -2.25 2.17 -6.02
CA ALA A 82 -1.19 3.17 -5.85
C ALA A 82 -1.65 4.58 -6.26
N ASN A 83 -2.45 4.68 -7.33
CA ASN A 83 -2.98 5.97 -7.80
C ASN A 83 -4.00 6.56 -6.83
N LEU A 84 -4.84 5.74 -6.21
CA LEU A 84 -5.80 6.19 -5.19
C LEU A 84 -5.09 6.69 -3.92
N PHE A 85 -4.11 5.92 -3.43
CA PHE A 85 -3.28 6.36 -2.30
C PHE A 85 -2.50 7.63 -2.63
N ALA A 86 -1.88 7.72 -3.80
CA ALA A 86 -1.18 8.94 -4.22
C ALA A 86 -2.12 10.16 -4.30
N LEU A 87 -3.34 9.96 -4.81
CA LEU A 87 -4.35 11.02 -4.87
C LEU A 87 -4.75 11.51 -3.48
N LEU A 88 -5.06 10.59 -2.56
CA LEU A 88 -5.38 10.97 -1.16
C LEU A 88 -4.20 11.65 -0.48
N GLY A 89 -2.97 11.15 -0.70
CA GLY A 89 -1.76 11.77 -0.18
C GLY A 89 -1.64 13.23 -0.63
N HIS A 90 -1.79 13.47 -1.92
CA HIS A 90 -1.67 14.82 -2.48
C HIS A 90 -2.81 15.75 -2.04
N LEU A 91 -4.05 15.25 -1.97
CA LEU A 91 -5.20 16.05 -1.53
C LEU A 91 -5.11 16.42 -0.05
N LEU A 92 -4.51 15.58 0.79
CA LEU A 92 -4.45 15.81 2.23
C LEU A 92 -3.14 16.47 2.69
N SER A 93 -2.18 16.67 1.79
CA SER A 93 -0.90 17.33 2.10
C SER A 93 -0.94 18.84 1.94
N ASP A 94 -1.73 19.34 0.99
CA ASP A 94 -1.85 20.77 0.70
C ASP A 94 -3.14 21.07 -0.09
N VAL A 95 -3.45 22.35 -0.28
CA VAL A 95 -4.51 22.82 -1.16
C VAL A 95 -4.23 22.34 -2.59
N PRO A 96 -5.18 21.63 -3.24
CA PRO A 96 -4.93 21.08 -4.57
C PRO A 96 -4.85 22.17 -5.63
N GLU A 97 -3.83 22.05 -6.48
CA GLU A 97 -3.61 22.99 -7.58
C GLU A 97 -4.75 22.95 -8.61
N PRO A 98 -4.99 24.06 -9.34
CA PRO A 98 -6.02 24.11 -10.39
C PRO A 98 -5.89 23.00 -11.44
N ALA A 99 -4.67 22.57 -11.76
CA ALA A 99 -4.42 21.47 -12.70
C ALA A 99 -4.95 20.13 -12.17
N LEU A 100 -4.79 19.86 -10.87
CA LEU A 100 -5.35 18.66 -10.25
C LEU A 100 -6.88 18.72 -10.23
N LEU A 101 -7.46 19.86 -9.86
CA LEU A 101 -8.92 20.06 -9.87
C LEU A 101 -9.51 19.83 -11.25
N ALA A 102 -8.86 20.33 -12.31
CA ALA A 102 -9.28 20.09 -13.69
C ALA A 102 -9.23 18.60 -14.07
N ARG A 103 -8.20 17.86 -13.63
CA ARG A 103 -8.11 16.42 -13.84
C ARG A 103 -9.21 15.67 -13.09
N LEU A 104 -9.46 16.00 -11.82
CA LEU A 104 -10.53 15.42 -11.01
C LEU A 104 -11.90 15.66 -11.62
N ALA A 105 -12.15 16.88 -12.12
CA ALA A 105 -13.39 17.26 -12.77
C ALA A 105 -13.71 16.42 -14.02
N ALA A 106 -12.70 15.83 -14.66
CA ALA A 106 -12.81 15.03 -15.87
C ALA A 106 -12.86 13.51 -15.59
N ILE A 107 -12.70 13.06 -14.34
CA ILE A 107 -12.75 11.64 -14.01
C ILE A 107 -14.18 11.11 -14.24
N PRO A 108 -14.36 10.04 -15.03
CA PRO A 108 -15.65 9.40 -15.19
C PRO A 108 -16.07 8.71 -13.89
N ALA A 109 -17.33 8.86 -13.53
CA ALA A 109 -17.93 8.09 -12.46
C ALA A 109 -18.38 6.71 -12.97
N ASP A 110 -18.33 5.71 -12.11
CA ASP A 110 -18.94 4.40 -12.33
C ASP A 110 -19.71 3.94 -11.08
N ASP A 111 -20.36 2.79 -11.18
CA ASP A 111 -21.22 2.25 -10.11
C ASP A 111 -20.44 1.48 -9.03
N THR A 112 -19.11 1.47 -9.06
CA THR A 112 -18.31 0.96 -7.94
C THR A 112 -18.31 1.95 -6.78
N PRO A 113 -18.09 1.51 -5.53
CA PRO A 113 -17.96 2.43 -4.39
C PRO A 113 -16.90 3.52 -4.62
N ILE A 114 -15.76 3.16 -5.20
CA ILE A 114 -14.68 4.10 -5.53
C ILE A 114 -15.11 5.04 -6.65
N GLY A 115 -15.71 4.53 -7.73
CA GLY A 115 -16.14 5.35 -8.86
C GLY A 115 -17.22 6.37 -8.49
N ARG A 116 -18.16 6.01 -7.60
CA ARG A 116 -19.13 6.98 -7.06
C ARG A 116 -18.47 8.07 -6.21
N ALA A 117 -17.50 7.70 -5.37
CA ALA A 117 -16.75 8.66 -4.56
C ALA A 117 -15.92 9.61 -5.45
N LEU A 118 -15.24 9.08 -6.47
CA LEU A 118 -14.54 9.88 -7.48
C LEU A 118 -15.47 10.79 -8.27
N GLY A 119 -16.67 10.31 -8.63
CA GLY A 119 -17.69 11.12 -9.30
C GLY A 119 -18.14 12.31 -8.45
N THR A 120 -18.32 12.07 -7.15
CA THR A 120 -18.69 13.11 -6.17
C THR A 120 -17.56 14.12 -5.96
N LEU A 121 -16.32 13.64 -5.85
CA LEU A 121 -15.13 14.48 -5.79
C LEU A 121 -14.95 15.30 -7.07
N GLY A 122 -15.18 14.73 -8.25
CA GLY A 122 -15.14 15.44 -9.53
C GLY A 122 -16.22 16.53 -9.63
N ALA A 123 -17.40 16.28 -9.08
CA ALA A 123 -18.47 17.29 -8.99
C ALA A 123 -18.11 18.44 -8.04
N ALA A 124 -17.43 18.16 -6.93
CA ALA A 124 -16.91 19.18 -6.04
C ALA A 124 -15.77 19.97 -6.70
N ALA A 125 -14.84 19.30 -7.41
CA ALA A 125 -13.76 19.93 -8.14
C ALA A 125 -14.25 20.92 -9.21
N ARG A 126 -15.36 20.62 -9.91
CA ARG A 126 -16.00 21.54 -10.86
C ARG A 126 -16.54 22.83 -10.23
N GLN A 127 -16.86 22.77 -8.93
CA GLN A 127 -17.45 23.89 -8.18
C GLN A 127 -16.44 24.59 -7.27
N ALA A 128 -15.24 24.02 -7.12
CA ALA A 128 -14.20 24.52 -6.26
C ALA A 128 -13.74 25.92 -6.72
N ARG A 129 -13.65 26.84 -5.75
CA ARG A 129 -13.07 28.16 -5.95
C ARG A 129 -11.77 28.24 -5.14
N PRO A 130 -10.64 28.70 -5.71
CA PRO A 130 -9.34 28.68 -5.03
C PRO A 130 -9.39 29.30 -3.63
N GLU A 131 -9.96 30.49 -3.48
CA GLU A 131 -9.98 31.21 -2.20
C GLU A 131 -10.88 30.53 -1.17
N ALA A 132 -11.95 29.85 -1.61
CA ALA A 132 -12.82 29.08 -0.72
C ALA A 132 -12.12 27.79 -0.27
N LEU A 133 -11.35 27.16 -1.17
CA LEU A 133 -10.66 25.92 -0.89
C LEU A 133 -9.46 26.12 0.05
N GLU A 134 -8.73 27.22 -0.12
CA GLU A 134 -7.67 27.63 0.81
C GLU A 134 -8.21 27.85 2.23
N ARG A 135 -9.34 28.55 2.35
CA ARG A 135 -10.01 28.75 3.64
C ARG A 135 -10.49 27.44 4.24
N GLU A 136 -11.13 26.60 3.44
CA GLU A 136 -11.59 25.28 3.87
C GLU A 136 -10.42 24.42 4.37
N TYR A 137 -9.32 24.34 3.62
CA TYR A 137 -8.14 23.60 4.02
C TYR A 137 -7.54 24.14 5.32
N HIS A 138 -7.42 25.46 5.42
CA HIS A 138 -6.93 26.11 6.63
C HIS A 138 -7.82 25.78 7.83
N ASP A 139 -9.14 25.90 7.73
CA ASP A 139 -10.07 25.63 8.83
C ASP A 139 -10.03 24.15 9.27
N LEU A 140 -9.92 23.23 8.30
CA LEU A 140 -9.89 21.80 8.57
C LEU A 140 -8.59 21.31 9.19
N PHE A 141 -7.43 21.69 8.64
CA PHE A 141 -6.16 21.03 8.96
C PHE A 141 -5.18 21.90 9.74
N ILE A 142 -5.33 23.22 9.69
CA ILE A 142 -4.38 24.16 10.32
C ILE A 142 -5.03 24.83 11.54
N GLY A 143 -6.08 25.62 11.30
CA GLY A 143 -6.84 26.38 12.30
C GLY A 143 -6.02 27.46 13.00
N LEU A 144 -6.70 28.29 13.80
CA LEU A 144 -6.04 29.19 14.75
C LEU A 144 -5.68 28.41 16.02
N GLY A 145 -4.59 27.66 15.94
CA GLY A 145 -4.05 26.82 17.02
C GLY A 145 -4.26 25.33 16.80
N ARG A 146 -5.45 24.92 16.34
CA ARG A 146 -5.74 23.53 15.97
C ARG A 146 -6.87 23.46 14.93
N GLY A 147 -6.63 22.76 13.82
CA GLY A 147 -7.66 22.46 12.81
C GLY A 147 -8.81 21.61 13.37
N GLU A 148 -9.95 21.62 12.69
CA GLU A 148 -11.08 20.74 13.02
C GLU A 148 -10.67 19.26 13.06
N LEU A 149 -9.70 18.87 12.23
CA LEU A 149 -9.15 17.53 12.12
C LEU A 149 -7.64 17.53 12.43
N LEU A 150 -7.18 16.52 13.17
CA LEU A 150 -5.76 16.20 13.33
C LEU A 150 -5.48 14.82 12.76
N PRO A 151 -5.23 14.69 11.46
CA PRO A 151 -5.12 13.41 10.76
C PRO A 151 -3.77 12.71 11.00
N PHE A 152 -3.42 12.49 12.27
CA PHE A 152 -2.20 11.86 12.73
C PHE A 152 -2.51 10.57 13.49
N ALA A 153 -1.75 9.50 13.23
CA ALA A 153 -1.96 8.21 13.89
C ALA A 153 -1.82 8.32 15.42
N SER A 154 -0.78 9.01 15.90
CA SER A 154 -0.57 9.27 17.33
C SER A 154 -1.80 9.91 17.97
N TYR A 155 -2.34 10.96 17.36
CA TYR A 155 -3.52 11.63 17.88
C TYR A 155 -4.76 10.71 17.92
N TYR A 156 -5.04 9.97 16.84
CA TYR A 156 -6.21 9.10 16.80
C TYR A 156 -6.13 7.89 17.74
N LEU A 157 -4.91 7.39 17.99
CA LEU A 157 -4.68 6.19 18.81
C LEU A 157 -4.47 6.49 20.28
N THR A 158 -3.90 7.65 20.63
CA THR A 158 -3.53 7.99 22.02
C THR A 158 -4.17 9.27 22.54
N GLY A 159 -4.69 10.13 21.65
CA GLY A 159 -5.17 11.47 21.98
C GLY A 159 -4.09 12.55 21.99
N PHE A 160 -2.82 12.21 21.76
CA PHE A 160 -1.68 13.14 21.79
C PHE A 160 -0.76 12.94 20.59
N LEU A 161 -0.18 14.04 20.08
CA LEU A 161 0.79 14.01 18.99
C LEU A 161 2.16 13.55 19.47
N HIS A 162 2.97 13.02 18.55
CA HIS A 162 4.36 12.60 18.80
C HIS A 162 4.53 11.45 19.80
N GLU A 163 3.49 10.64 19.96
CA GLU A 163 3.49 9.50 20.87
C GLU A 163 4.10 8.23 20.25
N ARG A 164 4.05 7.15 21.01
CA ARG A 164 4.55 5.82 20.65
C ARG A 164 4.23 5.36 19.21
N PRO A 165 3.01 5.55 18.63
CA PRO A 165 2.73 5.15 17.25
C PRO A 165 3.70 5.76 16.22
N LEU A 166 4.06 7.03 16.38
CA LEU A 166 5.03 7.70 15.49
C LEU A 166 6.43 7.11 15.64
N ALA A 167 6.85 6.78 16.87
CA ALA A 167 8.16 6.16 17.11
C ALA A 167 8.28 4.78 16.46
N GLU A 168 7.21 3.98 16.53
CA GLU A 168 7.13 2.68 15.87
C GLU A 168 7.15 2.82 14.35
N LEU A 169 6.35 3.74 13.79
CA LEU A 169 6.36 4.05 12.35
C LEU A 169 7.77 4.43 11.87
N ARG A 170 8.47 5.32 12.58
CA ARG A 170 9.83 5.72 12.23
C ARG A 170 10.82 4.54 12.24
N ALA A 171 10.62 3.55 13.11
CA ALA A 171 11.45 2.35 13.11
C ALA A 171 11.25 1.52 11.83
N ASP A 172 9.99 1.34 11.42
CA ASP A 172 9.65 0.60 10.21
C ASP A 172 10.07 1.34 8.94
N LEU A 173 9.89 2.66 8.87
CA LEU A 173 10.37 3.47 7.74
C LEU A 173 11.90 3.38 7.57
N ARG A 174 12.66 3.39 8.67
CA ARG A 174 14.12 3.19 8.63
C ARG A 174 14.49 1.80 8.11
N ARG A 175 13.76 0.75 8.50
CA ARG A 175 13.97 -0.62 7.98
C ARG A 175 13.73 -0.69 6.48
N LEU A 176 12.73 0.05 5.99
CA LEU A 176 12.38 0.14 4.57
C LEU A 176 13.29 1.08 3.77
N GLY A 177 14.22 1.80 4.42
CA GLY A 177 15.06 2.80 3.76
C GLY A 177 14.30 4.04 3.28
N ILE A 178 13.10 4.29 3.83
CA ILE A 178 12.26 5.43 3.47
C ILE A 178 12.61 6.60 4.36
N THR A 179 12.95 7.73 3.74
CA THR A 179 13.31 8.96 4.42
C THR A 179 12.38 10.09 4.01
N ARG A 180 12.03 10.95 4.96
CA ARG A 180 11.26 12.16 4.67
C ARG A 180 12.08 13.11 3.78
N SER A 181 11.40 13.77 2.84
CA SER A 181 11.97 14.83 2.02
C SER A 181 12.50 15.99 2.87
N ALA A 182 13.59 16.60 2.43
CA ALA A 182 14.18 17.76 3.11
C ALA A 182 13.19 18.94 3.11
N GLY A 183 13.01 19.59 4.27
CA GLY A 183 12.15 20.78 4.41
C GLY A 183 10.69 20.51 4.81
N VAL A 184 10.23 19.26 4.78
CA VAL A 184 8.92 18.87 5.36
C VAL A 184 9.10 18.75 6.87
N HIS A 185 8.23 19.38 7.67
CA HIS A 185 8.37 19.41 9.13
C HIS A 185 7.30 18.56 9.84
N GLU A 186 6.21 18.26 9.13
CA GLU A 186 5.10 17.44 9.56
C GLU A 186 5.59 16.04 9.99
N PRO A 187 5.05 15.51 11.09
CA PRO A 187 5.26 14.13 11.51
C PRO A 187 4.88 13.11 10.43
N GLU A 188 5.68 12.04 10.36
CA GLU A 188 5.51 10.96 9.40
C GLU A 188 4.22 10.15 9.61
N ASP A 189 3.58 10.27 10.78
CA ASP A 189 2.32 9.59 11.07
C ASP A 189 1.07 10.36 10.60
N HIS A 190 1.27 11.44 9.83
CA HIS A 190 0.20 12.11 9.10
C HIS A 190 -0.37 11.20 8.00
N ILE A 191 -1.70 11.20 7.82
CA ILE A 191 -2.38 10.32 6.85
C ILE A 191 -1.87 10.54 5.42
N ALA A 192 -1.57 11.79 5.05
CA ALA A 192 -1.06 12.11 3.71
C ALA A 192 0.30 11.44 3.43
N PHE A 193 1.20 11.48 4.42
CA PHE A 193 2.52 10.84 4.31
C PHE A 193 2.39 9.32 4.21
N LEU A 194 1.53 8.72 5.03
CA LEU A 194 1.27 7.28 4.97
C LEU A 194 0.69 6.85 3.61
N CYS A 195 -0.22 7.65 3.04
CA CYS A 195 -0.74 7.43 1.69
C CYS A 195 0.36 7.53 0.62
N GLU A 196 1.28 8.49 0.72
CA GLU A 196 2.42 8.60 -0.18
C GLU A 196 3.34 7.36 -0.08
N VAL A 197 3.65 6.93 1.14
CA VAL A 197 4.46 5.72 1.39
C VAL A 197 3.77 4.49 0.80
N MET A 198 2.47 4.32 1.00
CA MET A 198 1.69 3.22 0.39
C MET A 198 1.81 3.23 -1.13
N ALA A 199 1.61 4.38 -1.77
CA ALA A 199 1.74 4.51 -3.21
C ALA A 199 3.15 4.17 -3.70
N GLY A 200 4.18 4.58 -2.95
CA GLY A 200 5.59 4.27 -3.22
C GLY A 200 5.89 2.77 -3.13
N LEU A 201 5.44 2.11 -2.07
CA LEU A 201 5.65 0.66 -1.87
C LEU A 201 4.94 -0.17 -2.94
N LEU A 202 3.70 0.18 -3.28
CA LEU A 202 2.94 -0.48 -4.34
C LEU A 202 3.63 -0.33 -5.71
N ARG A 203 4.09 0.88 -6.07
CA ARG A 203 4.83 1.10 -7.34
C ARG A 203 6.22 0.49 -7.34
N GLY A 204 6.87 0.44 -6.17
CA GLY A 204 8.17 -0.23 -5.97
C GLY A 204 8.10 -1.75 -6.09
N GLY A 205 6.90 -2.31 -6.16
CA GLY A 205 6.68 -3.75 -6.34
C GLY A 205 7.01 -4.59 -5.12
N VAL A 206 6.79 -4.02 -3.93
CA VAL A 206 6.91 -4.69 -2.63
C VAL A 206 5.54 -4.72 -1.93
N PRO A 207 4.52 -5.41 -2.51
CA PRO A 207 3.16 -5.39 -1.98
C PRO A 207 3.05 -5.94 -0.56
N GLU A 208 3.90 -6.89 -0.16
CA GLU A 208 3.92 -7.43 1.20
C GLU A 208 4.31 -6.36 2.24
N GLU A 209 5.23 -5.46 1.88
CA GLU A 209 5.60 -4.33 2.74
C GLU A 209 4.50 -3.27 2.78
N ALA A 210 3.78 -3.07 1.68
CA ALA A 210 2.60 -2.20 1.65
C ALA A 210 1.49 -2.74 2.55
N ASP A 211 1.19 -4.04 2.47
CA ASP A 211 0.16 -4.68 3.27
C ASP A 211 0.53 -4.68 4.77
N ALA A 212 1.81 -4.92 5.10
CA ALA A 212 2.32 -4.82 6.47
C ALA A 212 2.23 -3.39 7.02
N LEU A 213 2.60 -2.38 6.22
CA LEU A 213 2.46 -0.97 6.59
C LEU A 213 0.99 -0.59 6.81
N PHE A 214 0.10 -0.98 5.89
CA PHE A 214 -1.32 -0.71 6.00
C PHE A 214 -1.90 -1.31 7.28
N ALA A 215 -1.67 -2.61 7.51
CA ALA A 215 -2.22 -3.33 8.65
C ALA A 215 -1.76 -2.73 9.99
N ARG A 216 -0.50 -2.31 10.08
CA ARG A 216 0.09 -1.80 11.32
C ARG A 216 -0.17 -0.31 11.55
N HIS A 217 -0.02 0.53 10.52
CA HIS A 217 0.09 1.98 10.66
C HIS A 217 -1.08 2.78 10.11
N ILE A 218 -1.99 2.17 9.33
CA ILE A 218 -3.13 2.87 8.70
C ILE A 218 -4.46 2.30 9.20
N ARG A 219 -4.65 0.98 9.06
CA ARG A 219 -5.87 0.25 9.42
C ARG A 219 -6.44 0.59 10.81
N PRO A 220 -5.63 0.76 11.88
CA PRO A 220 -6.18 0.96 13.22
C PRO A 220 -6.97 2.25 13.42
N TRP A 221 -6.83 3.24 12.54
CA TRP A 221 -7.39 4.57 12.76
C TRP A 221 -7.90 5.29 11.50
N ALA A 222 -7.43 4.93 10.30
CA ALA A 222 -7.74 5.66 9.07
C ALA A 222 -9.24 5.70 8.76
N MET A 223 -9.98 4.61 8.99
CA MET A 223 -11.45 4.58 8.81
C MET A 223 -12.15 5.65 9.65
N ARG A 224 -11.73 5.81 10.92
CA ARG A 224 -12.26 6.84 11.80
C ARG A 224 -11.85 8.23 11.32
N CYS A 225 -10.59 8.40 10.90
CA CYS A 225 -10.10 9.67 10.38
C CYS A 225 -10.91 10.17 9.17
N PHE A 226 -11.19 9.30 8.20
CA PHE A 226 -12.00 9.66 7.04
C PHE A 226 -13.47 9.85 7.38
N ALA A 227 -14.02 9.09 8.35
CA ALA A 227 -15.37 9.33 8.85
C ALA A 227 -15.52 10.70 9.52
N ASP A 228 -14.54 11.10 10.33
CA ASP A 228 -14.49 12.42 10.97
C ASP A 228 -14.38 13.53 9.90
N LEU A 229 -13.60 13.32 8.82
CA LEU A 229 -13.53 14.26 7.70
C LEU A 229 -14.86 14.43 6.95
N CYS A 230 -15.63 13.35 6.78
CA CYS A 230 -16.96 13.41 6.14
C CYS A 230 -17.96 14.29 6.91
N VAL A 231 -17.80 14.41 8.22
CA VAL A 231 -18.75 15.12 9.10
C VAL A 231 -18.18 16.43 9.67
N ALA A 232 -16.95 16.79 9.31
CA ALA A 232 -16.34 18.05 9.70
C ALA A 232 -17.19 19.24 9.22
N LYS A 233 -17.29 20.27 10.06
CA LYS A 233 -18.22 21.39 9.84
C LYS A 233 -17.77 22.25 8.67
N GLY A 234 -16.47 22.50 8.58
CA GLY A 234 -15.85 23.23 7.47
C GLY A 234 -15.83 22.45 6.15
N ALA A 235 -16.04 21.13 6.15
CA ALA A 235 -15.82 20.29 4.98
C ALA A 235 -16.93 20.41 3.92
N VAL A 236 -16.55 20.95 2.76
CA VAL A 236 -17.33 21.06 1.53
C VAL A 236 -16.64 20.28 0.41
N PHE A 237 -15.46 20.69 -0.04
CA PHE A 237 -14.64 19.93 -1.01
C PHE A 237 -14.00 18.69 -0.38
N TYR A 238 -13.55 18.78 0.88
CA TYR A 238 -12.86 17.68 1.55
C TYR A 238 -13.80 16.60 2.08
N ARG A 239 -15.11 16.85 2.12
CA ARG A 239 -16.10 15.82 2.48
C ARG A 239 -16.10 14.66 1.46
N PRO A 240 -16.18 14.90 0.14
CA PRO A 240 -15.92 13.89 -0.88
C PRO A 240 -14.54 13.22 -0.80
N VAL A 241 -13.50 13.94 -0.34
CA VAL A 241 -12.17 13.34 -0.10
C VAL A 241 -12.25 12.32 1.04
N GLY A 242 -12.99 12.63 2.11
CA GLY A 242 -13.31 11.68 3.18
C GLY A 242 -14.08 10.46 2.67
N GLU A 243 -15.07 10.66 1.80
CA GLU A 243 -15.84 9.56 1.19
C GLU A 243 -14.97 8.64 0.35
N LEU A 244 -14.06 9.20 -0.46
CA LEU A 244 -13.08 8.44 -1.23
C LEU A 244 -12.15 7.65 -0.30
N GLY A 245 -11.65 8.30 0.76
CA GLY A 245 -10.80 7.65 1.76
C GLY A 245 -11.49 6.46 2.40
N ARG A 246 -12.76 6.60 2.82
CA ARG A 246 -13.55 5.49 3.38
C ARG A 246 -13.73 4.36 2.37
N ALA A 247 -14.12 4.67 1.13
CA ALA A 247 -14.31 3.67 0.10
C ALA A 247 -13.02 2.87 -0.18
N LEU A 248 -11.86 3.54 -0.19
CA LEU A 248 -10.56 2.87 -0.33
C LEU A 248 -10.26 1.98 0.87
N MET A 249 -10.42 2.49 2.10
CA MET A 249 -10.15 1.71 3.31
C MET A 249 -11.04 0.46 3.40
N ASP A 250 -12.31 0.53 3.01
CA ASP A 250 -13.22 -0.62 2.96
C ASP A 250 -12.73 -1.69 1.97
N VAL A 251 -12.23 -1.27 0.80
CA VAL A 251 -11.64 -2.18 -0.20
C VAL A 251 -10.36 -2.84 0.33
N GLU A 252 -9.48 -2.09 0.95
CA GLU A 252 -8.23 -2.61 1.53
C GLU A 252 -8.50 -3.58 2.69
N LEU A 253 -9.52 -3.31 3.52
CA LEU A 253 -9.97 -4.22 4.57
C LEU A 253 -10.51 -5.54 3.99
N ALA A 254 -11.37 -5.46 2.97
CA ALA A 254 -11.93 -6.64 2.33
C ALA A 254 -10.83 -7.49 1.65
N ALA A 255 -9.83 -6.84 1.04
CA ALA A 255 -8.70 -7.54 0.45
C ALA A 255 -7.87 -8.31 1.49
N ALA A 256 -7.66 -7.73 2.68
CA ALA A 256 -6.89 -8.36 3.76
C ALA A 256 -7.60 -9.55 4.44
N GLU A 257 -8.91 -9.72 4.24
CA GLU A 257 -9.70 -10.83 4.81
C GLU A 257 -9.77 -12.06 3.90
N LEU A 258 -9.33 -11.96 2.65
CA LEU A 258 -9.30 -13.08 1.72
C LEU A 258 -8.13 -14.02 2.06
N PRO A 259 -8.35 -15.32 2.26
CA PRO A 259 -7.27 -16.28 2.47
C PRO A 259 -6.40 -16.38 1.20
N VAL A 260 -5.08 -16.24 1.39
CA VAL A 260 -4.05 -16.37 0.36
C VAL A 260 -3.81 -17.84 -0.01
#